data_AF-A0A4Y2L6J4-F1
#
_entry.id   AF-A0A4Y2L6J4-F1
#
_cell.length_a   1.000
_cell.length_b   1.000
_cell.length_c   1.000
_cell.angle_alpha   90.00
_cell.angle_beta   90.00
_cell.angle_gamma   90.00
#
_symmetry.space_group_name_H-M   'P 1'
#
loop_
_entity.id
_entity.type
_entity.pdbx_description
1 polymer ?
#
loop_
_entity_poly.entity_id
_entity_poly.type
_entity_poly.pdbx_seq_one_letter_code
_entity_poly.pdbx_strand_id
1 'polypeptide(L)'
;MLFFQAVLFYIPKWLWKVWEGGTMKNLTKDLGDPLLPDQELKEKFTSLTKYLVRTCTAHDAYAVKYVLCEFLALFNIVGQMFLLDRFFNGDFLRYGHKVIQFELYEAPARRTNSTVYIRGDPMVMMFPRVSKCVFRKFGQSSALEIHDVLCIMAMNIVNEKIYLFLWFWFILLIILTSSSLMMDILLIFSVTTRTYALQTHFYFVDKRDIRILMRKGSFGDWFLIDLLGRNLDNILFKDIVAEVAKTLSDSYRSL
;
A
#
# COMPACT_ATOMS: atom_id res chain seq x y z
N MET A 1 -2.86 20.28 6.23
CA MET A 1 -3.61 19.18 5.58
C MET A 1 -2.70 18.01 5.25
N LEU A 2 -1.72 18.13 4.33
CA LEU A 2 -0.85 17.01 3.92
C LEU A 2 -0.17 16.25 5.09
N PHE A 3 0.29 16.95 6.14
CA PHE A 3 0.85 16.30 7.33
C PHE A 3 -0.15 15.37 8.03
N PHE A 4 -1.39 15.81 8.20
CA PHE A 4 -2.46 15.00 8.78
C PHE A 4 -2.77 13.76 7.92
N GLN A 5 -2.75 13.92 6.59
CA GLN A 5 -2.90 12.79 5.67
C GLN A 5 -1.75 11.78 5.82
N ALA A 6 -0.52 12.26 5.95
CA ALA A 6 0.66 11.40 6.16
C ALA A 6 0.54 10.58 7.45
N VAL A 7 0.04 11.18 8.54
CA VAL A 7 -0.24 10.46 9.80
C VAL A 7 -1.30 9.38 9.59
N LEU A 8 -2.40 9.70 8.89
CA LEU A 8 -3.45 8.72 8.58
C LEU A 8 -2.93 7.57 7.71
N PHE A 9 -2.05 7.82 6.74
CA PHE A 9 -1.35 6.78 5.96
C PHE A 9 -0.49 5.82 6.79
N TYR A 10 -0.04 6.26 7.96
CA TYR A 10 0.74 5.40 8.86
C TYR A 10 -0.13 4.40 9.65
N ILE A 11 -1.43 4.66 9.80
CA ILE A 11 -2.32 3.88 10.68
C ILE A 11 -2.39 2.39 10.31
N PRO A 12 -2.62 1.98 9.04
CA PRO A 12 -2.72 0.56 8.71
C PRO A 12 -1.45 -0.22 9.03
N LYS A 13 -0.28 0.40 8.78
CA LYS A 13 1.03 -0.18 9.11
C LYS A 13 1.23 -0.32 10.62
N TRP A 14 0.89 0.72 11.37
CA TRP A 14 0.98 0.69 12.83
C TRP A 14 0.06 -0.38 13.42
N LEU A 15 -1.17 -0.48 12.92
CA LEU A 15 -2.15 -1.48 13.33
C LEU A 15 -1.63 -2.91 13.10
N TRP A 16 -1.10 -3.18 11.89
CA TRP A 16 -0.48 -4.46 11.58
C TRP A 16 0.65 -4.79 12.56
N LYS A 17 1.56 -3.85 12.80
CA LYS A 17 2.71 -4.06 13.71
C LYS A 17 2.28 -4.40 15.13
N VAL A 18 1.20 -3.79 15.63
CA VAL A 18 0.64 -4.10 16.95
C VAL A 18 -0.02 -5.48 16.96
N TRP A 19 -0.75 -5.83 15.89
CA TRP A 19 -1.46 -7.10 15.77
C TRP A 19 -0.58 -8.31 15.52
N GLU A 20 0.51 -8.16 14.76
CA GLU A 20 1.49 -9.20 14.49
C GLU A 20 2.25 -9.60 15.76
N GLY A 21 2.44 -8.66 16.70
CA GLY A 21 3.04 -8.93 18.02
C GLY A 21 4.49 -9.41 17.97
N GLY A 22 5.17 -9.30 16.82
CA GLY A 22 6.54 -9.79 16.62
C GLY A 22 6.66 -11.30 16.42
N THR A 23 5.55 -11.99 16.11
CA THR A 23 5.54 -13.46 15.90
C THR A 23 6.58 -13.90 14.87
N MET A 24 6.60 -13.28 13.68
CA MET A 24 7.56 -13.63 12.64
C MET A 24 9.01 -13.37 13.08
N LYS A 25 9.26 -12.21 13.70
CA LYS A 25 10.59 -11.87 14.25
C LYS A 25 11.08 -12.87 15.28
N ASN A 26 10.19 -13.42 16.10
CA ASN A 26 10.55 -14.43 17.10
C ASN A 26 10.80 -15.81 16.46
N LEU A 27 10.05 -16.16 15.41
CA LEU A 27 10.20 -17.43 14.69
C LEU A 27 11.49 -17.49 13.84
N THR A 28 11.92 -16.36 13.29
CA THR A 28 13.15 -16.27 12.47
C THR A 28 14.38 -15.82 13.25
N LYS A 29 14.22 -15.50 14.54
CA LYS A 29 15.31 -14.98 15.36
C LYS A 29 16.46 -15.98 15.42
N ASP A 30 17.65 -15.50 15.07
CA ASP A 30 18.91 -16.26 15.08
C ASP A 30 18.98 -17.43 14.07
N LEU A 31 17.92 -17.71 13.29
CA LEU A 31 17.96 -18.76 12.25
C LEU A 31 18.82 -18.36 11.04
N GLY A 32 18.99 -17.06 10.80
CA GLY A 32 19.84 -16.52 9.75
C GLY A 32 21.20 -16.02 10.24
N ASP A 33 21.61 -16.36 11.47
CA ASP A 33 22.94 -15.99 11.98
C ASP A 33 23.98 -17.05 11.55
N PRO A 34 24.91 -16.73 10.63
CA PRO A 34 25.93 -17.68 10.18
C PRO A 34 26.95 -18.06 11.25
N LEU A 35 26.96 -17.38 12.40
CA LEU A 35 27.83 -17.67 13.54
C LEU A 35 27.18 -18.59 14.58
N LEU A 36 25.91 -18.98 14.38
CA LEU A 36 25.21 -19.86 15.30
C LEU A 36 25.81 -21.27 15.27
N PRO A 37 26.11 -21.90 16.42
CA PRO A 37 26.58 -23.28 16.46
C PRO A 37 25.58 -24.26 15.80
N ASP A 38 26.08 -25.21 15.02
CA ASP A 38 25.27 -26.20 14.29
C ASP A 38 24.27 -26.97 15.16
N GLN A 39 24.61 -27.21 16.44
CA GLN A 39 23.74 -27.89 17.38
C GLN A 39 22.53 -27.02 17.76
N GLU A 40 22.75 -25.75 18.07
CA GLU A 40 21.65 -24.81 18.39
C GLU A 40 20.76 -24.55 17.17
N LEU A 41 21.36 -24.47 15.97
CA LEU A 41 20.62 -24.34 14.72
C LEU A 41 19.66 -25.52 14.52
N LYS A 42 20.13 -26.75 14.73
CA LYS A 42 19.30 -27.96 14.62
C LYS A 42 18.17 -28.01 15.64
N GLU A 43 18.41 -27.57 16.87
CA GLU A 43 17.37 -27.50 17.91
C GLU A 43 16.28 -26.48 17.56
N LYS A 44 16.69 -25.27 17.13
CA LYS A 44 15.75 -24.22 16.68
C LYS A 44 14.98 -24.64 15.44
N PHE A 45 15.64 -25.24 14.47
CA PHE A 45 15.02 -25.82 13.28
C PHE A 45 13.93 -26.83 13.67
N THR A 46 14.28 -27.81 14.53
CA THR A 46 13.32 -28.84 14.96
C THR A 46 12.13 -28.24 15.71
N SER A 47 12.38 -27.24 16.57
CA SER A 47 11.34 -26.52 17.28
C SER A 47 10.40 -25.78 16.33
N LEU A 48 10.94 -25.11 15.31
CA LEU A 48 10.16 -24.39 14.30
C LEU A 48 9.30 -25.34 13.47
N THR A 49 9.88 -26.42 12.94
CA THR A 49 9.15 -27.43 12.17
C THR A 49 8.01 -28.04 13.00
N LYS A 50 8.28 -28.37 14.27
CA LYS A 50 7.27 -28.90 15.20
C LYS A 50 6.17 -27.88 15.48
N TYR A 51 6.52 -26.59 15.63
CA TYR A 51 5.55 -25.51 15.79
C TYR A 51 4.64 -25.38 14.55
N LEU A 52 5.21 -25.39 13.35
CA LEU A 52 4.47 -25.28 12.09
C LEU A 52 3.50 -26.44 11.89
N VAL A 53 3.93 -27.67 12.20
CA VAL A 53 3.06 -28.85 12.12
C VAL A 53 1.95 -28.80 13.18
N ARG A 54 2.28 -28.43 14.42
CA ARG A 54 1.31 -28.39 15.53
C ARG A 54 0.24 -27.30 15.35
N THR A 55 0.62 -26.18 14.76
CA THR A 55 -0.24 -24.99 14.62
C THR A 55 -0.84 -24.90 13.21
N CYS A 56 -0.66 -25.95 12.39
CA CYS A 56 -1.28 -26.07 11.08
C CYS A 56 -2.80 -25.90 11.22
N THR A 57 -3.40 -25.06 10.37
CA THR A 57 -4.82 -24.64 10.35
C THR A 57 -5.26 -23.64 11.43
N ALA A 58 -4.39 -23.27 12.39
CA ALA A 58 -4.75 -22.33 13.45
C ALA A 58 -4.36 -20.86 13.16
N HIS A 59 -3.68 -20.59 12.03
CA HIS A 59 -3.17 -19.26 11.69
C HIS A 59 -4.14 -18.40 10.86
N ASP A 60 -5.38 -18.83 10.63
CA ASP A 60 -6.34 -18.07 9.82
C ASP A 60 -6.63 -16.68 10.42
N ALA A 61 -6.72 -16.58 11.75
CA ALA A 61 -6.88 -15.30 12.42
C ALA A 61 -5.70 -14.34 12.19
N TYR A 62 -4.49 -14.86 11.97
CA TYR A 62 -3.30 -14.06 11.67
C TYR A 62 -3.38 -13.47 10.26
N ALA A 63 -3.74 -14.28 9.26
CA ALA A 63 -3.87 -13.81 7.89
C ALA A 63 -5.10 -12.90 7.69
N VAL A 64 -6.22 -13.16 8.37
CA VAL A 64 -7.39 -12.26 8.33
C VAL A 64 -7.04 -10.86 8.85
N LYS A 65 -6.24 -10.75 9.92
CA LYS A 65 -5.76 -9.45 10.41
C LYS A 65 -4.92 -8.71 9.38
N TYR A 66 -4.12 -9.43 8.59
CA TYR A 66 -3.31 -8.85 7.51
C TYR A 66 -4.21 -8.30 6.39
N VAL A 67 -5.10 -9.13 5.86
CA VAL A 67 -6.03 -8.74 4.78
C VAL A 67 -6.92 -7.59 5.22
N LEU A 68 -7.33 -7.56 6.48
CA LEU A 68 -8.06 -6.43 7.05
C LEU A 68 -7.21 -5.14 7.01
N CYS A 69 -5.94 -5.20 7.38
CA CYS A 69 -5.04 -4.04 7.29
C CYS A 69 -4.85 -3.54 5.85
N GLU A 70 -4.76 -4.45 4.87
CA GLU A 70 -4.73 -4.05 3.45
C GLU A 70 -6.05 -3.37 3.03
N PHE A 71 -7.20 -3.90 3.46
CA PHE A 71 -8.50 -3.29 3.19
C PHE A 71 -8.60 -1.90 3.82
N LEU A 72 -8.15 -1.73 5.07
CA LEU A 72 -8.03 -0.43 5.75
C LEU A 72 -7.09 0.52 5.00
N ALA A 73 -6.00 0.02 4.40
CA ALA A 73 -5.11 0.84 3.58
C ALA A 73 -5.81 1.35 2.31
N LEU A 74 -6.55 0.49 1.60
CA LEU A 74 -7.34 0.89 0.44
C LEU A 74 -8.42 1.91 0.83
N PHE A 75 -9.17 1.63 1.89
CA PHE A 75 -10.19 2.55 2.41
C PHE A 75 -9.58 3.90 2.79
N ASN A 76 -8.40 3.90 3.42
CA ASN A 76 -7.69 5.12 3.75
C ASN A 76 -7.30 5.90 2.49
N ILE A 77 -6.70 5.28 1.47
CA ILE A 77 -6.35 5.99 0.22
C ILE A 77 -7.59 6.66 -0.40
N VAL A 78 -8.71 5.93 -0.48
CA VAL A 78 -9.99 6.46 -1.00
C VAL A 78 -10.49 7.61 -0.11
N GLY A 79 -10.46 7.43 1.21
CA GLY A 79 -10.83 8.47 2.17
C GLY A 79 -9.96 9.73 2.05
N GLN A 80 -8.66 9.60 1.82
CA GLN A 80 -7.76 10.74 1.58
C GLN A 80 -8.11 11.51 0.31
N MET A 81 -8.46 10.78 -0.75
CA MET A 81 -8.94 11.37 -2.00
C MET A 81 -10.20 12.20 -1.77
N PHE A 82 -11.18 11.66 -1.02
CA PHE A 82 -12.40 12.37 -0.64
C PHE A 82 -12.15 13.55 0.31
N LEU A 83 -11.20 13.44 1.25
CA LEU A 83 -10.83 14.55 2.13
C LEU A 83 -10.24 15.73 1.35
N LEU A 84 -9.39 15.46 0.36
CA LEU A 84 -8.90 16.52 -0.54
C LEU A 84 -10.01 17.09 -1.40
N ASP A 85 -10.90 16.25 -1.91
CA ASP A 85 -12.07 16.72 -2.67
C ASP A 85 -12.94 17.67 -1.85
N ARG A 86 -13.24 17.31 -0.61
CA ARG A 86 -14.00 18.18 0.31
C ARG A 86 -13.25 19.47 0.64
N PHE A 87 -11.92 19.42 0.76
CA PHE A 87 -11.07 20.58 1.00
C PHE A 87 -11.07 21.55 -0.18
N PHE A 88 -11.10 21.03 -1.41
CA PHE A 88 -11.17 21.80 -2.65
C PHE A 88 -12.60 21.96 -3.21
N ASN A 89 -13.62 21.92 -2.35
CA ASN A 89 -15.02 22.14 -2.71
C ASN A 89 -15.56 21.25 -3.86
N GLY A 90 -15.07 20.02 -3.98
CA GLY A 90 -15.56 19.03 -4.96
C GLY A 90 -14.83 19.00 -6.30
N ASP A 91 -13.75 19.77 -6.45
CA ASP A 91 -13.02 19.85 -7.72
C ASP A 91 -11.81 18.90 -7.82
N PHE A 92 -11.34 18.32 -6.71
CA PHE A 92 -10.10 17.51 -6.72
C PHE A 92 -10.28 16.18 -7.43
N LEU A 93 -11.39 15.46 -7.26
CA LEU A 93 -11.60 14.16 -7.90
C LEU A 93 -11.49 14.23 -9.42
N ARG A 94 -11.98 15.33 -10.02
CA ARG A 94 -11.95 15.57 -11.47
C ARG A 94 -10.71 16.33 -11.93
N TYR A 95 -9.87 16.81 -11.01
CA TYR A 95 -8.77 17.72 -11.32
C TYR A 95 -7.79 17.14 -12.34
N GLY A 96 -7.24 15.95 -12.08
CA GLY A 96 -6.26 15.33 -12.99
C GLY A 96 -6.84 15.06 -14.39
N HIS A 97 -8.09 14.60 -14.47
CA HIS A 97 -8.77 14.39 -15.74
C HIS A 97 -8.97 15.71 -16.51
N LYS A 98 -9.44 16.77 -15.84
CA LYS A 98 -9.60 18.10 -16.45
C LYS A 98 -8.27 18.62 -17.00
N VAL A 99 -7.18 18.43 -16.25
CA VAL A 99 -5.83 18.83 -16.67
C VAL A 99 -5.38 18.04 -17.90
N ILE A 100 -5.54 16.72 -17.92
CA ILE A 100 -5.16 15.90 -19.09
C ILE A 100 -5.96 16.33 -20.32
N GLN A 101 -7.27 16.52 -20.17
CA GLN A 101 -8.13 16.96 -21.28
C GLN A 101 -7.71 18.33 -21.82
N PHE A 102 -7.42 19.28 -20.92
CA PHE A 102 -6.95 20.61 -21.31
C PHE A 102 -5.62 20.55 -22.06
N GLU A 103 -4.64 19.79 -21.56
CA GLU A 103 -3.32 19.67 -22.18
C GLU A 103 -3.35 18.91 -23.53
N LEU A 104 -4.23 17.91 -23.68
CA LEU A 104 -4.34 17.14 -24.91
C LEU A 104 -5.10 17.86 -26.04
N TYR A 105 -6.18 18.58 -25.71
CA TYR A 105 -7.11 19.11 -26.71
C TYR A 105 -7.03 20.63 -26.86
N GLU A 106 -6.80 21.39 -25.79
CA GLU A 106 -6.91 22.86 -25.79
C GLU A 106 -5.53 23.56 -25.83
N ALA A 107 -4.52 22.99 -25.17
CA ALA A 107 -3.16 23.54 -25.17
C ALA A 107 -2.48 23.59 -26.56
N PRO A 108 -2.70 22.65 -27.50
CA PRO A 108 -2.13 22.74 -28.85
C PRO A 108 -2.70 23.93 -29.65
N ALA A 109 -3.99 24.21 -29.50
CA ALA A 109 -4.65 25.35 -30.17
C ALA A 109 -4.13 26.71 -29.67
N ARG A 110 -3.72 26.78 -28.39
CA ARG A 110 -3.05 27.95 -27.78
C ARG A 110 -1.72 28.29 -28.47
N ARG A 111 -0.97 27.28 -28.93
CA ARG A 111 0.37 27.47 -29.51
C ARG A 111 0.33 28.02 -30.95
N THR A 112 -0.79 27.83 -31.65
CA THR A 112 -0.97 28.25 -33.05
C THR A 112 -1.65 29.62 -33.18
N ASN A 113 -2.56 29.99 -32.26
CA ASN A 113 -3.27 31.27 -32.28
C ASN A 113 -3.01 32.07 -30.98
N SER A 114 -2.03 32.97 -31.01
CA SER A 114 -1.57 33.79 -29.87
C SER A 114 -2.60 34.79 -29.29
N THR A 115 -3.84 34.82 -29.79
CA THR A 115 -4.92 35.71 -29.34
C THR A 115 -6.01 35.01 -28.54
N VAL A 116 -5.93 33.69 -28.36
CA VAL A 116 -6.93 32.96 -27.56
C VAL A 116 -6.52 32.97 -26.07
N TYR A 117 -7.05 33.92 -25.32
CA TYR A 117 -7.14 33.80 -23.86
C TYR A 117 -8.11 32.65 -23.56
N ILE A 118 -7.60 31.42 -23.46
CA ILE A 118 -8.44 30.28 -23.04
C ILE A 118 -8.79 30.48 -21.57
N ARG A 119 -9.94 31.10 -21.34
CA ARG A 119 -10.71 31.03 -20.09
C ARG A 119 -10.96 29.54 -19.84
N GLY A 120 -10.32 28.92 -18.85
CA GLY A 120 -10.56 27.50 -18.63
C GLY A 120 -9.47 26.69 -17.96
N ASP A 121 -8.22 27.20 -17.85
CA ASP A 121 -7.12 26.39 -17.31
C ASP A 121 -7.45 25.86 -15.91
N PRO A 122 -7.65 24.53 -15.75
CA PRO A 122 -8.08 23.95 -14.49
C PRO A 122 -7.04 24.14 -13.37
N MET A 123 -5.75 24.30 -13.71
CA MET A 123 -4.71 24.58 -12.72
C MET A 123 -4.89 25.97 -12.12
N VAL A 124 -5.17 26.98 -12.97
CA VAL A 124 -5.34 28.38 -12.53
C VAL A 124 -6.68 28.59 -11.84
N MET A 125 -7.73 27.85 -12.24
CA MET A 125 -9.04 27.90 -11.58
C MET A 125 -8.99 27.35 -10.15
N MET A 126 -8.29 26.23 -9.95
CA MET A 126 -8.16 25.60 -8.64
C MET A 126 -7.14 26.32 -7.74
N PHE A 127 -6.05 26.82 -8.32
CA PHE A 127 -4.95 27.49 -7.62
C PHE A 127 -4.64 28.85 -8.27
N PRO A 128 -5.42 29.91 -7.98
CA PRO A 128 -5.19 31.21 -8.57
C PRO A 128 -3.85 31.80 -8.13
N ARG A 129 -3.03 32.20 -9.09
CA ARG A 129 -1.70 32.80 -8.85
C ARG A 129 -1.79 34.29 -8.55
N VAL A 130 -2.89 34.94 -8.94
CA VAL A 130 -3.19 36.35 -8.68
C VAL A 130 -4.63 36.47 -8.20
N SER A 131 -4.87 37.26 -7.15
CA SER A 131 -6.19 37.51 -6.58
C SER A 131 -6.42 39.01 -6.36
N LYS A 132 -7.68 39.44 -6.43
CA LYS A 132 -8.10 40.79 -6.06
C LYS A 132 -8.22 40.90 -4.54
N CYS A 133 -7.46 41.79 -3.93
CA CYS A 133 -7.53 42.11 -2.51
C CYS A 133 -8.17 43.48 -2.32
N VAL A 134 -9.10 43.59 -1.37
CA VAL A 134 -9.75 44.85 -1.03
C VAL A 134 -9.00 45.47 0.13
N PHE A 135 -8.25 46.54 -0.13
CA PHE A 135 -7.54 47.30 0.88
C PHE A 135 -8.40 48.46 1.35
N ARG A 136 -8.74 48.48 2.64
CA ARG A 136 -9.56 49.53 3.26
C ARG A 136 -8.65 50.45 4.06
N LYS A 137 -8.68 51.74 3.76
CA LYS A 137 -7.88 52.77 4.44
C LYS A 137 -8.78 53.94 4.85
N PHE A 138 -8.41 54.66 5.91
CA PHE A 138 -9.04 55.94 6.26
C PHE A 138 -8.25 57.10 5.64
N GLY A 139 -8.95 57.94 4.88
CA GLY A 139 -8.41 59.15 4.28
C GLY A 139 -8.21 60.29 5.30
N GLN A 140 -7.65 61.40 4.85
CA GLN A 140 -7.36 62.57 5.70
C GLN A 140 -8.61 63.19 6.35
N SER A 141 -9.77 63.02 5.71
CA SER A 141 -11.09 63.45 6.20
C SER A 141 -11.81 62.39 7.05
N SER A 142 -11.10 61.33 7.49
CA SER A 142 -11.66 60.16 8.19
C SER A 142 -12.73 59.39 7.39
N ALA A 143 -12.86 59.65 6.09
CA ALA A 143 -13.69 58.86 5.19
C ALA A 143 -13.02 57.51 4.88
N LEU A 144 -13.83 56.46 4.75
CA LEU A 144 -13.36 55.14 4.36
C LEU A 144 -13.08 55.11 2.85
N GLU A 145 -11.83 54.91 2.46
CA GLU A 145 -11.38 54.73 1.07
C GLU A 145 -11.09 53.25 0.81
N ILE A 146 -11.67 52.71 -0.26
CA ILE A 146 -11.52 51.31 -0.66
C ILE A 146 -10.67 51.25 -1.93
N HIS A 147 -9.53 50.58 -1.85
CA HIS A 147 -8.64 50.34 -2.98
C HIS A 147 -8.60 48.87 -3.34
N ASP A 148 -8.77 48.59 -4.63
CA ASP A 148 -8.59 47.27 -5.17
C ASP A 148 -7.13 47.08 -5.59
N VAL A 149 -6.44 46.13 -4.98
CA VAL A 149 -5.06 45.81 -5.30
C VAL A 149 -4.95 44.36 -5.77
N LEU A 150 -4.00 44.10 -6.67
CA LEU A 150 -3.68 42.74 -7.13
C LEU A 150 -2.65 42.12 -6.17
N CYS A 151 -3.00 40.98 -5.59
CA CYS A 151 -2.12 40.19 -4.74
C CYS A 151 -1.60 38.97 -5.52
N ILE A 152 -0.30 38.67 -5.40
CA ILE A 152 0.30 37.48 -5.97
C ILE A 152 0.32 36.38 -4.89
N MET A 153 -0.31 35.24 -5.16
CA MET A 153 -0.21 34.04 -4.32
C MET A 153 0.91 33.14 -4.83
N ALA A 154 2.15 33.50 -4.51
CA ALA A 154 3.33 32.75 -4.92
C ALA A 154 3.27 31.27 -4.48
N MET A 155 2.68 30.98 -3.32
CA MET A 155 2.54 29.59 -2.82
C MET A 155 1.67 28.70 -3.73
N ASN A 156 0.72 29.28 -4.47
CA ASN A 156 -0.19 28.51 -5.33
C ASN A 156 0.51 27.94 -6.58
N ILE A 157 1.63 28.52 -7.02
CA ILE A 157 2.41 27.96 -8.14
C ILE A 157 3.06 26.62 -7.78
N VAL A 158 3.39 26.43 -6.50
CA VAL A 158 3.95 25.17 -6.00
C VAL A 158 2.81 24.18 -5.73
N ASN A 159 1.73 24.65 -5.11
CA ASN A 159 0.57 23.81 -4.80
C ASN A 159 -0.05 23.20 -6.06
N GLU A 160 -0.22 23.96 -7.16
CA GLU A 160 -0.80 23.43 -8.40
C GLU A 160 -0.04 22.20 -8.94
N LYS A 161 1.28 22.14 -8.75
CA LYS A 161 2.13 21.03 -9.19
C LYS A 161 2.11 19.86 -8.22
N ILE A 162 2.21 20.14 -6.92
CA ILE A 162 2.16 19.10 -5.88
C ILE A 162 0.82 18.37 -5.91
N TYR A 163 -0.30 19.10 -5.94
CA TYR A 163 -1.63 18.47 -5.93
C TYR A 163 -1.95 17.74 -7.24
N LEU A 164 -1.38 18.18 -8.37
CA LEU A 164 -1.47 17.44 -9.62
C LEU A 164 -0.73 16.11 -9.53
N PHE A 165 0.52 16.13 -9.04
CA PHE A 165 1.29 14.91 -8.81
C PHE A 165 0.59 13.96 -7.83
N LEU A 166 0.09 14.48 -6.71
CA LEU A 166 -0.63 13.70 -5.71
C LEU A 166 -1.88 13.02 -6.26
N TRP A 167 -2.62 13.67 -7.16
CA TRP A 167 -3.80 13.06 -7.79
C TRP A 167 -3.41 11.79 -8.56
N PHE A 168 -2.40 11.86 -9.42
CA PHE A 168 -1.91 10.69 -10.15
C PHE A 168 -1.33 9.62 -9.22
N TRP A 169 -0.62 10.06 -8.18
CA TRP A 169 -0.06 9.18 -7.17
C TRP A 169 -1.14 8.39 -6.43
N PHE A 170 -2.25 9.02 -6.04
CA PHE A 170 -3.36 8.31 -5.40
C PHE A 170 -4.04 7.31 -6.33
N ILE A 171 -4.25 7.65 -7.61
CA ILE A 171 -4.79 6.68 -8.58
C ILE A 171 -3.86 5.46 -8.70
N LEU A 172 -2.55 5.68 -8.82
CA LEU A 172 -1.56 4.61 -8.86
C LEU A 172 -1.60 3.74 -7.58
N LEU A 173 -1.66 4.36 -6.40
CA LEU A 173 -1.76 3.63 -5.14
C LEU A 173 -3.06 2.83 -5.02
N ILE A 174 -4.20 3.35 -5.49
CA ILE A 174 -5.47 2.62 -5.53
C ILE A 174 -5.32 1.38 -6.42
N ILE A 175 -4.74 1.52 -7.62
CA ILE A 175 -4.55 0.40 -8.55
C ILE A 175 -3.65 -0.67 -7.91
N LEU A 176 -2.48 -0.29 -7.38
CA LEU A 176 -1.54 -1.23 -6.77
C LEU A 176 -2.14 -1.94 -5.54
N THR A 177 -2.76 -1.19 -4.64
CA THR A 177 -3.36 -1.74 -3.41
C THR A 177 -4.57 -2.62 -3.73
N SER A 178 -5.42 -2.21 -4.68
CA SER A 178 -6.53 -3.03 -5.14
C SER A 178 -6.05 -4.31 -5.83
N SER A 179 -4.92 -4.27 -6.54
CA SER A 179 -4.34 -5.44 -7.20
C SER A 179 -3.77 -6.42 -6.16
N SER A 180 -3.12 -5.92 -5.10
CA SER A 180 -2.67 -6.72 -3.95
C SER A 180 -3.83 -7.43 -3.28
N LEU A 181 -4.87 -6.67 -2.91
CA LEU A 181 -6.08 -7.23 -2.30
C LEU A 181 -6.78 -8.25 -3.19
N MET A 182 -6.83 -8.01 -4.50
CA MET A 182 -7.40 -8.97 -5.45
C MET A 182 -6.61 -10.27 -5.47
N MET A 183 -5.27 -10.20 -5.44
CA MET A 183 -4.42 -11.39 -5.34
C MET A 183 -4.69 -12.15 -4.04
N ASP A 184 -4.78 -11.46 -2.90
CA ASP A 184 -5.09 -12.09 -1.61
C ASP A 184 -6.46 -12.78 -1.63
N ILE A 185 -7.48 -12.15 -2.21
CA ILE A 185 -8.81 -12.74 -2.38
C ILE A 185 -8.73 -14.00 -3.26
N LEU A 186 -8.02 -13.96 -4.38
CA LEU A 186 -7.82 -15.12 -5.26
C LEU A 186 -7.08 -16.25 -4.53
N LEU A 187 -6.11 -15.92 -3.69
CA LEU A 187 -5.40 -16.88 -2.86
C LEU A 187 -6.33 -17.50 -1.81
N ILE A 188 -7.26 -16.73 -1.21
CA ILE A 188 -8.25 -17.28 -0.28
C ILE A 188 -9.15 -18.33 -0.97
N PHE A 189 -9.62 -18.06 -2.19
CA PHE A 189 -10.55 -18.97 -2.87
C PHE A 189 -9.88 -20.17 -3.58
N SER A 190 -8.64 -20.04 -4.06
CA SER A 190 -8.01 -21.04 -4.93
C SER A 190 -6.72 -21.63 -4.35
N VAL A 191 -6.79 -22.90 -3.95
CA VAL A 191 -5.61 -23.69 -3.52
C VAL A 191 -4.59 -23.86 -4.66
N THR A 192 -5.05 -23.91 -5.91
CA THR A 192 -4.16 -23.97 -7.09
C THR A 192 -3.35 -22.69 -7.23
N THR A 193 -3.98 -21.54 -7.02
CA THR A 193 -3.31 -20.23 -7.07
C THR A 193 -2.28 -20.11 -5.96
N ARG A 194 -2.59 -20.58 -4.73
CA ARG A 194 -1.62 -20.64 -3.61
C ARG A 194 -0.36 -21.42 -3.95
N THR A 195 -0.54 -22.59 -4.55
CA THR A 195 0.57 -23.46 -4.95
C THR A 195 1.42 -22.80 -6.03
N TYR A 196 0.78 -22.16 -7.02
CA TYR A 196 1.49 -21.45 -8.09
C TYR A 196 2.26 -20.24 -7.55
N ALA A 197 1.65 -19.42 -6.70
CA ALA A 197 2.27 -18.23 -6.12
C ALA A 197 3.54 -18.57 -5.32
N LEU A 198 3.48 -19.58 -4.42
CA LEU A 198 4.67 -20.04 -3.69
C LEU A 198 5.73 -20.61 -4.61
N GLN A 199 5.35 -21.32 -5.68
CA GLN A 199 6.29 -21.86 -6.65
C GLN A 199 6.99 -20.78 -7.47
N THR A 200 6.32 -19.68 -7.76
CA THR A 200 6.94 -18.54 -8.44
C THR A 200 7.91 -17.81 -7.50
N HIS A 201 7.54 -17.62 -6.23
CA HIS A 201 8.41 -16.98 -5.24
C HIS A 201 9.61 -17.86 -4.83
N PHE A 202 9.40 -19.17 -4.67
CA PHE A 202 10.38 -20.12 -4.14
C PHE A 202 10.62 -21.27 -5.13
N TYR A 203 11.13 -20.93 -6.32
CA TYR A 203 11.34 -21.88 -7.41
C TYR A 203 12.32 -23.03 -7.07
N PHE A 204 13.15 -22.86 -6.04
CA PHE A 204 14.15 -23.83 -5.59
C PHE A 204 13.58 -24.93 -4.67
N VAL A 205 12.33 -24.77 -4.20
CA VAL A 205 11.65 -25.75 -3.34
C VAL A 205 10.86 -26.73 -4.20
N ASP A 206 10.90 -28.01 -3.82
CA ASP A 206 10.27 -29.08 -4.57
C ASP A 206 8.74 -28.90 -4.68
N LYS A 207 8.24 -29.02 -5.91
CA LYS A 207 6.81 -28.88 -6.25
C LYS A 207 5.89 -29.83 -5.48
N ARG A 208 6.42 -30.99 -5.10
CA ARG A 208 5.67 -32.02 -4.37
C ARG A 208 5.44 -31.59 -2.93
N ASP A 209 6.46 -31.07 -2.27
CA ASP A 209 6.41 -30.69 -0.85
C ASP A 209 5.49 -29.50 -0.63
N ILE A 210 5.59 -28.48 -1.48
CA ILE A 210 4.66 -27.33 -1.46
C ILE A 210 3.22 -27.80 -1.71
N ARG A 211 2.99 -28.75 -2.63
CA ARG A 211 1.64 -29.25 -2.90
C ARG A 211 1.05 -30.04 -1.72
N ILE A 212 1.87 -30.83 -1.02
CA ILE A 212 1.44 -31.57 0.18
C ILE A 212 1.05 -30.58 1.28
N LEU A 213 1.88 -29.57 1.50
CA LEU A 213 1.65 -28.50 2.46
C LEU A 213 0.37 -27.73 2.14
N MET A 214 0.18 -27.36 0.87
CA MET A 214 -0.98 -26.57 0.44
C MET A 214 -2.31 -27.30 0.40
N ARG A 215 -2.29 -28.64 0.23
CA ARG A 215 -3.51 -29.44 0.32
C ARG A 215 -4.03 -29.59 1.75
N LYS A 216 -3.13 -29.51 2.74
CA LYS A 216 -3.47 -29.69 4.17
C LYS A 216 -3.64 -28.37 4.90
N GLY A 217 -2.86 -27.35 4.50
CA GLY A 217 -2.85 -26.04 5.13
C GLY A 217 -4.04 -25.15 4.73
N SER A 218 -4.42 -24.30 5.67
CA SER A 218 -5.36 -23.21 5.50
C SER A 218 -4.74 -22.03 4.71
N PHE A 219 -5.50 -20.95 4.48
CA PHE A 219 -4.93 -19.72 3.92
C PHE A 219 -3.94 -19.07 4.90
N GLY A 220 -4.22 -19.14 6.20
CA GLY A 220 -3.33 -18.65 7.24
C GLY A 220 -1.95 -19.29 7.21
N ASP A 221 -1.90 -20.61 6.99
CA ASP A 221 -0.62 -21.33 6.92
C ASP A 221 0.16 -20.94 5.67
N TRP A 222 -0.50 -20.83 4.51
CA TRP A 222 0.13 -20.34 3.28
C TRP A 222 0.80 -18.99 3.50
N PHE A 223 0.07 -18.05 4.11
CA PHE A 223 0.56 -16.71 4.37
C PHE A 223 1.76 -16.72 5.32
N LEU A 224 1.69 -17.53 6.38
CA LEU A 224 2.81 -17.67 7.32
C LEU A 224 4.06 -18.24 6.63
N ILE A 225 3.88 -19.26 5.77
CA ILE A 225 4.98 -19.90 5.03
C ILE A 225 5.60 -18.94 4.01
N ASP A 226 4.77 -18.18 3.27
CA ASP A 226 5.25 -17.15 2.35
C ASP A 226 6.05 -16.07 3.09
N LEU A 227 5.53 -15.59 4.23
CA LEU A 227 6.21 -14.61 5.06
C LEU A 227 7.50 -15.17 5.67
N LEU A 228 7.51 -16.44 6.07
CA LEU A 228 8.70 -17.12 6.60
C LEU A 228 9.79 -17.21 5.52
N GLY A 229 9.45 -17.62 4.31
CA GLY A 229 10.40 -17.74 3.21
C GLY A 229 11.00 -16.40 2.77
N ARG A 230 10.27 -15.29 2.94
CA ARG A 230 10.82 -13.94 2.70
C ARG A 230 11.83 -13.48 3.75
N ASN A 231 11.83 -14.10 4.93
CA ASN A 231 12.67 -13.72 6.06
C ASN A 231 13.79 -14.74 6.38
N LEU A 232 13.87 -15.85 5.64
CA LEU A 232 14.88 -16.89 5.82
C LEU A 232 15.71 -17.10 4.55
N ASP A 233 16.91 -17.65 4.72
CA ASP A 233 17.75 -18.06 3.60
C ASP A 233 17.10 -19.20 2.79
N ASN A 234 17.30 -19.18 1.47
CA ASN A 234 16.68 -20.11 0.54
C ASN A 234 16.94 -21.58 0.87
N ILE A 235 18.15 -21.92 1.31
CA ILE A 235 18.53 -23.30 1.65
C ILE A 235 17.78 -23.76 2.90
N LEU A 236 17.80 -22.94 3.96
CA LEU A 236 17.14 -23.25 5.22
C LEU A 236 15.62 -23.37 5.03
N PHE A 237 15.03 -22.46 4.25
CA PHE A 237 13.60 -22.50 3.95
C PHE A 237 13.22 -23.78 3.19
N LYS A 238 14.04 -24.23 2.22
CA LYS A 238 13.82 -25.48 1.49
C LYS A 238 13.78 -26.68 2.44
N ASP A 239 14.76 -26.76 3.36
CA ASP A 239 14.86 -27.87 4.30
C ASP A 239 13.68 -27.89 5.29
N ILE A 240 13.23 -26.71 5.75
CA ILE A 240 12.03 -26.58 6.61
C ILE A 240 10.81 -27.11 5.87
N VAL A 241 10.57 -26.67 4.63
CA VAL A 241 9.39 -27.09 3.86
C VAL A 241 9.39 -28.60 3.60
N ALA A 242 10.56 -29.18 3.28
CA ALA A 242 10.70 -30.61 3.08
C ALA A 242 10.38 -31.41 4.36
N GLU A 243 10.92 -31.00 5.51
CA GLU A 243 10.69 -31.71 6.79
C GLU A 243 9.23 -31.57 7.27
N VAL A 244 8.62 -30.39 7.11
CA VAL A 244 7.20 -30.18 7.41
C VAL A 244 6.33 -31.06 6.50
N ALA A 245 6.61 -31.09 5.18
CA ALA A 245 5.85 -31.90 4.23
C ALA A 245 5.95 -33.40 4.54
N LYS A 246 7.14 -33.90 4.89
CA LYS A 246 7.39 -35.28 5.31
C LYS A 246 6.59 -35.63 6.57
N THR A 247 6.73 -34.83 7.63
CA THR A 247 6.04 -35.06 8.91
C THR A 247 4.51 -35.05 8.73
N LEU A 248 4.00 -34.12 7.92
CA LEU A 248 2.57 -34.08 7.58
C LEU A 248 2.14 -35.32 6.80
N SER A 249 2.97 -35.85 5.89
CA SER A 249 2.63 -37.07 5.13
C SER A 249 2.59 -38.32 6.00
N ASP A 250 3.51 -38.46 6.96
CA ASP A 250 3.62 -39.61 7.86
C ASP A 250 2.48 -39.66 8.88
N SER A 251 2.06 -38.50 9.42
CA SER A 251 0.91 -38.41 10.33
C SER A 251 -0.43 -38.83 9.70
N TYR A 252 -0.52 -38.86 8.38
CA TYR A 252 -1.72 -39.32 7.67
C TYR A 252 -1.68 -40.82 7.36
N ARG A 253 -0.49 -41.40 7.20
CA ARG A 253 -0.34 -42.83 6.94
C ARG A 253 -0.59 -43.71 8.18
N SER A 254 -0.70 -43.07 9.35
CA SER A 254 -0.95 -43.68 10.66
C SER A 254 -2.41 -43.57 11.12
N LEU A 255 -3.29 -42.97 10.30
CA LEU A 255 -4.74 -42.90 10.44
C LEU A 255 -5.40 -43.78 9.37
#